data_AF-A0AAV3ZGC7-F1
#
_entry.id   AF-A0AAV3ZGC7-F1
#
_cell.length_a   1.000
_cell.length_b   1.000
_cell.length_c   1.000
_cell.angle_alpha   90.00
_cell.angle_beta   90.00
_cell.angle_gamma   90.00
#
_symmetry.space_group_name_H-M   'P 1'
#
loop_
_entity.id
_entity.type
_entity.pdbx_description
1 polymer ?
#
loop_
_entity_poly.entity_id
_entity_poly.type
_entity_poly.pdbx_seq_one_letter_code
_entity_poly.pdbx_strand_id
1 'polypeptide(L)'
;MENSPNDVIEENVPKKDKTKEHKKWINKEILDFMEERRKSKSVEAKYKDLNRNINIKCKAAKEEWINQQCQEIEQKLNVDSKFMHAKIKDVSGKKIKCSSPGCIKSKDGTMLMEKNEILNRWSEYVEDLFNDDRYKKTKI
;
A
#
# COMPACT_ATOMS: atom_id res chain seq x y z
N MET A 1 -4.73 -40.47 -37.54
CA MET A 1 -3.90 -39.96 -36.42
C MET A 1 -4.71 -38.85 -35.80
N GLU A 2 -5.53 -39.20 -34.82
CA GLU A 2 -6.34 -38.22 -34.08
C GLU A 2 -5.41 -37.53 -33.09
N ASN A 3 -5.10 -36.26 -33.36
CA ASN A 3 -4.34 -35.45 -32.41
C ASN A 3 -5.21 -35.29 -31.15
N SER A 4 -4.60 -35.56 -29.98
CA SER A 4 -5.28 -35.43 -28.70
C SER A 4 -5.79 -33.99 -28.54
N PRO A 5 -7.01 -33.76 -28.04
CA PRO A 5 -7.55 -32.41 -27.85
C PRO A 5 -6.62 -31.48 -27.05
N ASN A 6 -5.77 -32.04 -26.19
CA ASN A 6 -4.76 -31.28 -25.45
C ASN A 6 -3.61 -30.73 -26.32
N ASP A 7 -3.22 -31.44 -27.39
CA ASP A 7 -2.11 -31.02 -28.25
C ASP A 7 -2.50 -29.79 -29.08
N VAL A 8 -3.78 -29.71 -29.49
CA VAL A 8 -4.34 -28.58 -30.26
C VAL A 8 -4.47 -27.30 -29.42
N ILE A 9 -4.71 -27.45 -28.11
CA ILE A 9 -4.87 -26.33 -27.16
C ILE A 9 -3.50 -25.69 -26.84
N GLU A 10 -2.43 -26.49 -26.75
CA GLU A 10 -1.09 -25.99 -26.49
C GLU A 10 -0.51 -25.16 -27.66
N GLU A 11 -0.86 -25.50 -28.90
CA GLU A 11 -0.36 -24.87 -30.13
C GLU A 11 -1.07 -23.55 -30.48
N ASN A 12 -2.37 -23.41 -30.16
CA ASN A 12 -3.20 -22.30 -30.66
C ASN A 12 -3.53 -21.21 -29.63
N VAL A 13 -3.18 -21.38 -28.35
CA VAL A 13 -3.50 -20.40 -27.30
C VAL A 13 -2.25 -19.59 -26.93
N PRO A 14 -2.22 -18.26 -27.16
CA PRO A 14 -1.15 -17.41 -26.66
C PRO A 14 -1.09 -17.52 -25.12
N LYS A 15 -0.07 -18.21 -24.61
CA LYS A 15 0.21 -18.29 -23.17
C LYS A 15 0.62 -16.88 -22.72
N LYS A 16 -0.32 -16.10 -22.20
CA LYS A 16 -0.03 -14.80 -21.60
C LYS A 16 0.97 -15.05 -20.47
N ASP A 17 2.20 -14.57 -20.62
CA ASP A 17 3.19 -14.59 -19.55
C ASP A 17 2.60 -13.84 -18.37
N LYS A 18 2.10 -14.61 -17.39
CA LYS A 18 1.72 -14.09 -16.09
C LYS A 18 3.03 -13.88 -15.35
N THR A 19 3.84 -12.92 -15.78
CA THR A 19 4.85 -12.29 -14.92
C THR A 19 4.08 -11.62 -13.80
N LYS A 20 3.66 -12.42 -12.81
CA LYS A 20 3.10 -11.90 -11.57
C LYS A 20 4.25 -11.12 -10.98
N GLU A 21 4.17 -9.79 -11.01
CA GLU A 21 5.13 -8.94 -10.31
C GLU A 21 5.18 -9.44 -8.86
N HIS A 22 6.28 -10.12 -8.55
CA HIS A 22 6.48 -10.65 -7.22
C HIS A 22 6.73 -9.47 -6.30
N LYS A 23 6.29 -9.59 -5.05
CA LYS A 23 6.60 -8.57 -4.05
C LYS A 23 8.12 -8.43 -3.98
N LYS A 24 8.61 -7.19 -3.82
CA LYS A 24 10.04 -6.82 -3.85
C LYS A 24 10.94 -7.68 -2.93
N TRP A 25 10.36 -8.33 -1.92
CA TRP A 25 11.04 -9.15 -0.90
C TRP A 25 10.97 -10.66 -1.14
N ILE A 26 10.33 -11.15 -2.22
CA ILE A 26 10.22 -12.59 -2.47
C ILE A 26 11.47 -13.10 -3.16
N ASN A 27 12.16 -14.05 -2.50
CA ASN A 27 13.35 -14.71 -3.03
C ASN A 27 13.00 -15.87 -3.96
N LYS A 28 13.91 -16.24 -4.88
CA LYS A 28 13.75 -17.38 -5.80
C LYS A 28 13.45 -18.69 -5.06
N GLU A 29 14.14 -18.93 -3.96
CA GLU A 29 13.91 -20.10 -3.11
C GLU A 29 12.45 -20.22 -2.64
N ILE A 30 11.81 -19.10 -2.25
CA ILE A 30 10.39 -19.10 -1.85
C ILE A 30 9.48 -19.46 -3.03
N LEU A 31 9.85 -19.03 -4.25
CA LEU A 31 9.12 -19.38 -5.48
C LEU A 31 9.20 -20.89 -5.75
N ASP A 32 10.37 -21.48 -5.56
CA ASP A 32 10.59 -22.91 -5.74
C ASP A 32 9.74 -23.72 -4.75
N PHE A 33 9.75 -23.36 -3.45
CA PHE A 33 8.87 -23.99 -2.47
C PHE A 33 7.39 -23.81 -2.80
N MET A 34 6.98 -22.64 -3.30
CA MET A 34 5.60 -22.41 -3.74
C MET A 34 5.21 -23.30 -4.92
N GLU A 35 6.14 -23.63 -5.81
CA GLU A 35 5.92 -24.54 -6.93
C GLU A 35 5.84 -26.00 -6.45
N GLU A 36 6.72 -26.42 -5.55
CA GLU A 36 6.66 -27.74 -4.90
C GLU A 36 5.33 -27.95 -4.15
N ARG A 37 4.84 -26.91 -3.47
CA ARG A 37 3.51 -26.93 -2.83
C ARG A 37 2.38 -27.11 -3.85
N ARG A 38 2.50 -26.56 -5.07
CA ARG A 38 1.49 -26.77 -6.13
C ARG A 38 1.47 -28.21 -6.61
N LYS A 39 2.63 -28.85 -6.71
CA LYS A 39 2.80 -30.24 -7.15
C LYS A 39 2.36 -31.26 -6.08
N SER A 40 2.45 -30.91 -4.80
CA SER A 40 2.17 -31.81 -3.66
C SER A 40 0.75 -31.78 -3.12
N LYS A 41 -0.23 -31.21 -3.84
CA LYS A 41 -1.65 -31.14 -3.40
C LYS A 41 -2.28 -32.50 -3.06
N SER A 42 -1.75 -33.59 -3.62
CA SER A 42 -2.23 -34.95 -3.37
C SER A 42 -1.81 -35.51 -2.00
N VAL A 43 -0.76 -34.97 -1.37
CA VAL A 43 -0.20 -35.48 -0.10
C VAL A 43 -0.34 -34.44 1.00
N GLU A 44 -1.36 -34.61 1.85
CA GLU A 44 -1.76 -33.65 2.89
C GLU A 44 -0.62 -33.29 3.87
N ALA A 45 0.12 -34.28 4.36
CA ALA A 45 1.23 -34.05 5.30
C ALA A 45 2.34 -33.18 4.67
N LYS A 46 2.82 -33.56 3.47
CA LYS A 46 3.84 -32.81 2.73
C LYS A 46 3.35 -31.40 2.37
N TYR A 47 2.08 -31.25 2.01
CA TYR A 47 1.49 -29.95 1.73
C TYR A 47 1.51 -29.03 2.96
N LYS A 48 1.11 -29.54 4.13
CA LYS A 48 1.12 -28.77 5.40
C LYS A 48 2.54 -28.33 5.77
N ASP A 49 3.50 -29.23 5.67
CA ASP A 49 4.90 -28.93 5.98
C ASP A 49 5.49 -27.88 5.02
N LEU A 50 5.27 -28.05 3.71
CA LEU A 50 5.69 -27.06 2.71
C LEU A 50 5.02 -25.72 2.95
N ASN A 51 3.73 -25.70 3.26
CA ASN A 51 3.02 -24.45 3.54
C ASN A 51 3.55 -23.74 4.79
N ARG A 52 3.88 -24.49 5.85
CA ARG A 52 4.52 -23.95 7.05
C ARG A 52 5.89 -23.37 6.73
N ASN A 53 6.72 -24.09 5.99
CA ASN A 53 8.06 -23.65 5.61
C ASN A 53 8.02 -22.39 4.72
N ILE A 54 7.11 -22.34 3.75
CA ILE A 54 6.88 -21.14 2.92
C ILE A 54 6.52 -19.95 3.81
N ASN A 55 5.60 -20.13 4.76
CA ASN A 55 5.20 -19.03 5.65
C ASN A 55 6.36 -18.52 6.50
N ILE A 56 7.21 -19.42 7.02
CA ILE A 56 8.41 -19.04 7.79
C ILE A 56 9.38 -18.26 6.90
N LYS A 57 9.71 -18.79 5.71
CA LYS A 57 10.63 -18.12 4.78
C LYS A 57 10.08 -16.79 4.29
N CYS A 58 8.78 -16.69 4.00
CA CYS A 58 8.14 -15.42 3.64
C CYS A 58 8.20 -14.39 4.76
N LYS A 59 8.01 -14.79 6.03
CA LYS A 59 8.13 -13.88 7.17
C LYS A 59 9.56 -13.36 7.30
N ALA A 60 10.54 -14.27 7.30
CA ALA A 60 11.95 -13.93 7.41
C ALA A 60 12.41 -13.02 6.26
N ALA A 61 12.10 -13.36 5.01
CA ALA A 61 12.48 -12.56 3.85
C ALA A 61 11.82 -11.17 3.85
N LYS A 62 10.56 -11.08 4.30
CA LYS A 62 9.88 -9.79 4.44
C LYS A 62 10.52 -8.94 5.55
N GLU A 63 10.86 -9.54 6.69
CA GLU A 63 11.49 -8.86 7.81
C GLU A 63 12.88 -8.35 7.45
N GLU A 64 13.70 -9.20 6.85
CA GLU A 64 15.03 -8.85 6.32
C GLU A 64 14.94 -7.67 5.34
N TRP A 65 14.01 -7.73 4.39
CA TRP A 65 13.79 -6.63 3.45
C TRP A 65 13.39 -5.33 4.16
N ILE A 66 12.46 -5.37 5.12
CA ILE A 66 12.06 -4.18 5.90
C ILE A 66 13.27 -3.61 6.66
N ASN A 67 14.06 -4.45 7.31
CA ASN A 67 15.24 -4.04 8.07
C ASN A 67 16.26 -3.34 7.15
N GLN A 68 16.51 -3.88 5.97
CA GLN A 68 17.38 -3.24 4.96
C GLN A 68 16.82 -1.89 4.52
N GLN A 69 15.51 -1.76 4.32
CA GLN A 69 14.91 -0.47 4.00
C GLN A 69 15.03 0.54 5.15
N CYS A 70 14.85 0.11 6.41
CA CYS A 70 15.04 0.95 7.58
C CYS A 70 16.47 1.45 7.71
N GLN A 71 17.47 0.57 7.53
CA GLN A 71 18.88 0.96 7.52
C GLN A 71 19.20 2.00 6.44
N GLU A 72 18.66 1.83 5.22
CA GLU A 72 18.85 2.82 4.14
C GLU A 72 18.26 4.19 4.51
N ILE A 73 17.10 4.19 5.17
CA ILE A 73 16.44 5.41 5.63
C ILE A 73 17.26 6.10 6.71
N GLU A 74 17.74 5.36 7.71
CA GLU A 74 18.55 5.87 8.83
C GLU A 74 19.87 6.49 8.34
N GLN A 75 20.55 5.85 7.38
CA GLN A 75 21.80 6.36 6.81
C GLN A 75 21.62 7.70 6.10
N LYS A 76 20.47 7.92 5.46
CA LYS A 76 20.19 9.13 4.67
C LYS A 76 19.39 10.20 5.42
N LEU A 77 19.06 9.94 6.69
CA LEU A 77 18.21 10.80 7.53
C LEU A 77 18.72 12.25 7.62
N ASN A 78 20.04 12.43 7.75
CA ASN A 78 20.66 13.75 7.91
C ASN A 78 20.90 14.50 6.59
N VAL A 79 20.71 13.85 5.44
CA VAL A 79 21.07 14.40 4.12
C VAL A 79 19.83 14.80 3.33
N ASP A 80 18.77 13.96 3.36
CA ASP A 80 17.59 14.21 2.55
C ASP A 80 16.30 13.74 3.24
N SER A 81 15.65 14.70 3.92
CA SER A 81 14.34 14.51 4.55
C SER A 81 13.25 14.15 3.52
N LYS A 82 13.31 14.66 2.28
CA LYS A 82 12.31 14.35 1.24
C LYS A 82 12.42 12.89 0.80
N PHE A 83 13.64 12.41 0.57
CA PHE A 83 13.90 11.00 0.28
C PHE A 83 13.38 10.10 1.41
N MET A 84 13.69 10.45 2.67
CA MET A 84 13.21 9.72 3.84
C MET A 84 11.68 9.59 3.84
N HIS A 85 10.96 10.71 3.73
CA HIS A 85 9.49 10.71 3.70
C HIS A 85 8.92 9.89 2.54
N ALA A 86 9.52 9.98 1.34
CA ALA A 86 9.10 9.21 0.18
C ALA A 86 9.31 7.70 0.37
N LYS A 87 10.47 7.31 0.93
CA LYS A 87 10.82 5.92 1.18
C LYS A 87 9.95 5.28 2.26
N ILE A 88 9.72 6.00 3.37
CA ILE A 88 8.78 5.57 4.43
C ILE A 88 7.39 5.32 3.84
N LYS A 89 6.93 6.19 2.93
CA LYS A 89 5.64 6.03 2.25
C LYS A 89 5.59 4.77 1.37
N ASP A 90 6.64 4.47 0.61
CA ASP A 90 6.73 3.25 -0.22
C ASP A 90 6.71 1.98 0.63
N VAL A 91 7.51 1.94 1.70
CA VAL A 91 7.66 0.77 2.57
C VAL A 91 6.44 0.54 3.45
N SER A 92 5.87 1.60 4.04
CA SER A 92 4.72 1.48 4.94
C SER A 92 3.46 1.03 4.20
N GLY A 93 3.37 1.18 2.89
CA GLY A 93 2.20 0.80 2.09
C GLY A 93 0.92 1.54 2.49
N LYS A 94 1.00 2.54 3.38
CA LYS A 94 -0.08 3.46 3.69
C LYS A 94 -0.29 4.31 2.45
N LYS A 95 -1.13 3.81 1.55
CA LYS A 95 -1.94 4.71 0.73
C LYS A 95 -2.64 5.57 1.77
N ILE A 96 -2.16 6.79 1.97
CA ILE A 96 -2.92 7.82 2.67
C ILE A 96 -4.23 7.81 1.90
N LYS A 97 -5.24 7.15 2.46
CA LYS A 97 -6.60 7.35 2.02
C LYS A 97 -6.78 8.81 2.38
N CYS A 98 -6.52 9.71 1.42
CA CYS A 98 -7.03 11.05 1.49
C CYS A 98 -8.52 10.83 1.71
N SER A 99 -8.96 10.95 2.96
CA SER A 99 -10.37 11.15 3.25
C SER A 99 -10.76 12.27 2.30
N SER A 100 -11.74 11.98 1.44
CA SER A 100 -12.09 12.77 0.26
C SER A 100 -11.67 14.24 0.38
N PRO A 101 -10.79 14.78 -0.49
CA PRO A 101 -10.40 16.19 -0.43
C PRO A 101 -11.60 17.14 -0.58
N GLY A 102 -12.76 16.62 -0.96
CA GLY A 102 -14.01 17.35 -1.06
C GLY A 102 -14.94 17.19 0.14
N CYS A 103 -14.47 16.88 1.35
CA CYS A 103 -15.35 16.94 2.52
C CYS A 103 -14.70 17.61 3.74
N ILE A 104 -15.44 18.52 4.38
CA ILE A 104 -15.04 19.24 5.59
C ILE A 104 -16.16 19.18 6.62
N LYS A 105 -15.84 19.22 7.92
CA LYS A 105 -16.88 19.31 8.96
C LYS A 105 -17.37 20.75 9.11
N SER A 106 -18.68 20.93 9.10
CA SER A 106 -19.35 22.14 9.56
C SER A 106 -19.05 22.41 11.04
N LYS A 107 -19.33 23.62 11.51
CA LYS A 107 -19.22 24.02 12.93
C LYS A 107 -20.05 23.11 13.84
N ASP A 108 -21.20 22.64 13.34
CA ASP A 108 -22.12 21.72 14.05
C ASP A 108 -21.74 20.23 13.91
N GLY A 109 -20.63 19.92 13.23
CA GLY A 109 -20.12 18.55 13.06
C GLY A 109 -20.66 17.78 11.85
N THR A 110 -21.59 18.35 11.08
CA THR A 110 -22.10 17.77 9.82
C THR A 110 -21.01 17.73 8.75
N MET A 111 -20.95 16.66 7.94
CA MET A 111 -20.00 16.56 6.82
C MET A 111 -20.52 17.34 5.61
N LEU A 112 -19.84 18.41 5.25
CA LEU A 112 -20.09 19.21 4.04
C LEU A 112 -19.33 18.59 2.89
N MET A 113 -19.98 18.40 1.74
CA MET A 113 -19.38 17.84 0.53
C MET A 113 -19.52 18.73 -0.70
N GLU A 114 -20.38 19.76 -0.64
CA GLU A 114 -20.56 20.71 -1.73
C GLU A 114 -19.44 21.76 -1.73
N LYS A 115 -18.94 22.11 -2.92
CA LYS A 115 -17.86 23.08 -3.09
C LYS A 115 -18.17 24.44 -2.45
N ASN A 116 -19.41 24.93 -2.59
CA ASN A 116 -19.83 26.22 -2.03
C ASN A 116 -19.86 26.19 -0.50
N GLU A 117 -20.41 25.14 0.08
CA GLU A 117 -20.46 24.95 1.55
C GLU A 117 -19.05 24.84 2.14
N ILE A 118 -18.14 24.14 1.45
CA ILE A 118 -16.74 24.04 1.85
C ILE A 118 -16.07 25.42 1.83
N LEU A 119 -16.26 26.21 0.77
CA LEU A 119 -15.68 27.55 0.67
C LEU A 119 -16.22 28.48 1.76
N ASN A 120 -17.53 28.46 2.04
CA ASN A 120 -18.14 29.24 3.11
C ASN A 120 -17.56 28.84 4.46
N ARG A 121 -17.45 27.53 4.74
CA ARG A 121 -16.87 27.01 5.97
C ARG A 121 -15.39 27.42 6.16
N TRP A 122 -14.63 27.53 5.08
CA TRP A 122 -13.26 28.07 5.10
C TRP A 122 -13.25 29.57 5.41
N SER A 123 -14.14 30.36 4.82
CA SER A 123 -14.27 31.80 5.13
C SER A 123 -14.59 32.00 6.61
N GLU A 124 -15.62 31.31 7.11
CA GLU A 124 -16.02 31.35 8.53
C GLU A 124 -14.86 30.97 9.46
N TYR A 125 -14.09 29.93 9.12
CA TYR A 125 -12.94 29.52 9.94
C TYR A 125 -11.87 30.60 10.02
N VAL A 126 -11.54 31.23 8.88
CA VAL A 126 -10.52 32.28 8.81
C VAL A 126 -11.01 33.54 9.53
N GLU A 127 -12.26 33.93 9.35
CA GLU A 127 -12.87 35.04 10.07
C GLU A 127 -12.85 34.81 11.58
N ASP A 128 -13.28 33.64 12.07
CA ASP A 128 -13.23 33.29 13.49
C ASP A 128 -11.79 33.28 14.03
N LEU A 129 -10.83 32.78 13.26
CA LEU A 129 -9.42 32.67 13.67
C LEU A 129 -8.71 34.02 13.75
N PHE A 130 -9.04 34.96 12.86
CA PHE A 130 -8.42 36.28 12.79
C PHE A 130 -9.32 37.40 13.32
N ASN A 131 -10.49 37.09 13.91
CA ASN A 131 -11.33 38.07 14.57
C ASN A 131 -10.58 38.66 15.78
N ASP A 132 -10.15 39.90 15.65
CA ASP A 132 -9.41 40.60 16.70
C ASP A 132 -10.28 41.65 17.37
N ASP A 133 -10.72 41.36 18.60
CA ASP A 133 -11.56 42.25 19.40
C ASP A 133 -10.83 43.51 19.89
N ARG A 134 -9.50 43.63 19.69
CA ARG A 134 -8.72 44.80 20.10
C ARG A 134 -9.14 46.09 19.37
N TYR A 135 -9.68 45.99 18.15
CA TYR A 135 -10.18 47.16 17.39
C TYR A 135 -11.61 47.59 17.72
N LYS A 136 -12.36 46.81 18.52
CA LYS A 136 -13.77 47.11 18.85
C LYS A 136 -13.94 48.05 20.05
N LYS A 137 -12.87 48.34 20.80
CA LYS A 137 -12.89 49.16 22.03
C LYS A 137 -12.67 50.68 21.83
N THR A 138 -12.42 51.15 20.62
CA THR A 138 -12.25 52.58 20.31
C THR A 138 -13.53 53.19 19.74
N LYS A 139 -14.60 53.16 20.54
CA LYS A 139 -15.71 54.13 20.46
C LYS A 139 -16.11 54.50 21.89
N ILE A 140 -15.32 55.40 22.49
CA ILE A 140 -15.70 56.27 23.61
C ILE A 140 -15.29 57.66 23.19
#